data_AF-A0A1E7Z454-F1
#
_entry.id   AF-A0A1E7Z454-F1
#
_cell.length_a   1.000
_cell.length_b   1.000
_cell.length_c   1.000
_cell.angle_alpha   90.00
_cell.angle_beta   90.00
_cell.angle_gamma   90.00
#
_symmetry.space_group_name_H-M   'P 1'
#
loop_
_entity.id
_entity.type
_entity.pdbx_description
1 polymer ?
#
loop_
_entity_poly.entity_id
_entity_poly.type
_entity_poly.pdbx_seq_one_letter_code
_entity_poly.pdbx_strand_id
1 'polypeptide(L)'
;MDWDGKHLDLLELAGLRDDLEALRRRALAGDPAAQFNMGVRYAEGRGVEPDLLEAAKWYGAAADQGDAMAQFNLGLLFYQGQGLPRNLVYAYELFQAAAAQGDARAAAGLAALTRELSAEDRATLGLAAPEESHTRH
;
A
#
# COMPACT_ATOMS: atom_id res chain seq x y z
N MET A 1 13.26 -20.34 -32.83
CA MET A 1 13.79 -19.35 -31.89
C MET A 1 13.50 -18.01 -32.56
N ASP A 2 12.47 -17.25 -32.19
CA ASP A 2 11.93 -17.07 -30.84
C ASP A 2 10.44 -16.67 -30.86
N TRP A 3 9.66 -17.44 -30.12
CA TRP A 3 8.44 -16.98 -29.45
C TRP A 3 8.91 -16.22 -28.21
N ASP A 4 8.55 -14.95 -28.05
CA ASP A 4 8.00 -14.36 -26.83
C ASP A 4 8.01 -12.82 -26.88
N GLY A 5 6.86 -12.19 -26.56
CA GLY A 5 6.82 -10.77 -26.21
C GLY A 5 5.84 -9.87 -26.98
N LYS A 6 4.55 -10.19 -26.94
CA LYS A 6 3.41 -9.23 -26.92
C LYS A 6 3.48 -8.08 -27.95
N HIS A 7 3.11 -8.39 -29.19
CA HIS A 7 2.74 -7.35 -30.17
C HIS A 7 1.34 -6.81 -29.80
N LEU A 8 1.29 -5.86 -28.86
CA LEU A 8 0.07 -5.09 -28.59
C LEU A 8 -0.23 -4.23 -29.81
N ASP A 9 -1.45 -4.33 -30.35
CA ASP A 9 -1.84 -3.56 -31.53
C ASP A 9 -1.81 -2.04 -31.21
N LEU A 10 -1.46 -1.22 -32.20
CA LEU A 10 -1.35 0.25 -32.05
C LEU A 10 -2.66 0.90 -31.54
N LEU A 11 -3.81 0.28 -31.83
CA LEU A 11 -5.13 0.69 -31.34
C LEU A 11 -5.35 0.34 -29.86
N GLU A 12 -4.86 -0.82 -29.41
CA GLU A 12 -4.85 -1.22 -27.99
C GLU A 12 -3.90 -0.33 -27.19
N LEU A 13 -2.74 0.01 -27.74
CA LEU A 13 -1.78 0.92 -27.13
C LEU A 13 -2.31 2.36 -27.03
N ALA A 14 -3.08 2.83 -28.01
CA ALA A 14 -3.72 4.15 -27.96
C ALA A 14 -4.83 4.21 -26.90
N GLY A 15 -5.71 3.20 -26.84
CA GLY A 15 -6.75 3.11 -25.80
C GLY A 15 -6.16 3.05 -24.38
N LEU A 16 -5.08 2.28 -24.18
CA LEU A 16 -4.38 2.21 -22.90
C LEU A 16 -3.68 3.53 -22.52
N ARG A 17 -3.25 4.35 -23.48
CA ARG A 17 -2.67 5.68 -23.25
C ARG A 17 -3.73 6.71 -22.88
N ASP A 18 -4.87 6.73 -23.58
CA ASP A 18 -6.00 7.59 -23.25
C ASP A 18 -6.56 7.27 -21.85
N ASP A 19 -6.63 5.99 -21.50
CA ASP A 19 -7.05 5.53 -20.17
C ASP A 19 -6.09 6.01 -19.06
N LEU A 20 -4.78 6.02 -19.31
CA LEU A 20 -3.79 6.48 -18.33
C LEU A 20 -3.85 7.99 -18.13
N GLU A 21 -3.99 8.77 -19.19
CA GLU A 21 -4.09 10.23 -19.09
C GLU A 21 -5.38 10.66 -18.40
N ALA A 22 -6.51 10.02 -18.74
CA ALA A 22 -7.79 10.26 -18.08
C ALA A 22 -7.73 9.89 -16.59
N LEU A 23 -7.10 8.75 -16.26
CA LEU A 23 -6.87 8.32 -14.89
C LEU A 23 -6.02 9.33 -14.12
N ARG A 24 -4.90 9.77 -14.71
CA ARG A 24 -4.00 10.76 -14.11
C ARG A 24 -4.70 12.07 -13.84
N ARG A 25 -5.53 12.55 -14.79
CA ARG A 25 -6.31 13.77 -14.61
C ARG A 25 -7.27 13.66 -13.42
N ARG A 26 -7.96 12.53 -13.27
CA ARG A 26 -8.85 12.28 -12.13
C ARG A 26 -8.08 12.20 -10.81
N ALA A 27 -6.93 11.52 -10.80
CA ALA A 27 -6.08 11.41 -9.62
C ALA A 27 -5.56 12.79 -9.16
N LEU A 28 -5.14 13.64 -10.10
CA LEU A 28 -4.74 15.03 -9.85
C LEU A 28 -5.92 15.91 -9.40
N ALA A 29 -7.15 15.57 -9.80
CA ALA A 29 -8.36 16.24 -9.34
C ALA A 29 -8.82 15.79 -7.93
N GLY A 30 -8.10 14.85 -7.31
CA GLY A 30 -8.37 14.41 -5.94
C GLY A 30 -9.22 13.14 -5.82
N ASP A 31 -9.59 12.49 -6.93
CA ASP A 31 -10.40 11.27 -6.88
C ASP A 31 -9.61 10.11 -6.21
N PRO A 32 -10.04 9.62 -5.04
CA PRO A 32 -9.27 8.63 -4.27
C PRO A 32 -9.16 7.28 -4.99
N ALA A 33 -10.19 6.87 -5.74
CA ALA A 33 -10.14 5.65 -6.53
C ALA A 33 -9.14 5.79 -7.70
N ALA A 34 -9.07 6.98 -8.32
CA ALA A 34 -8.10 7.26 -9.35
C ALA A 34 -6.67 7.32 -8.81
N GLN A 35 -6.47 7.93 -7.63
CA GLN A 35 -5.19 7.96 -6.93
C GLN A 35 -4.73 6.55 -6.55
N PHE A 36 -5.61 5.74 -5.96
CA PHE A 36 -5.31 4.33 -5.68
C PHE A 36 -4.86 3.59 -6.94
N ASN A 37 -5.61 3.73 -8.03
CA ASN A 37 -5.27 3.09 -9.29
C ASN A 37 -3.96 3.61 -9.90
N MET A 38 -3.62 4.89 -9.75
CA MET A 38 -2.30 5.40 -10.12
C MET A 38 -1.20 4.73 -9.30
N GLY A 39 -1.43 4.55 -7.99
CA GLY A 39 -0.51 3.80 -7.12
C GLY A 39 -0.27 2.38 -7.61
N VAL A 40 -1.33 1.66 -8.00
CA VAL A 40 -1.23 0.30 -8.57
C VAL A 40 -0.45 0.29 -9.88
N ARG A 41 -0.66 1.29 -10.75
CA ARG A 41 0.03 1.39 -12.04
C ARG A 41 1.54 1.55 -11.84
N TYR A 42 1.95 2.40 -10.90
CA TYR A 42 3.35 2.56 -10.53
C TYR A 42 3.93 1.35 -9.79
N ALA A 43 3.17 0.69 -8.92
CA ALA A 43 3.65 -0.49 -8.20
C ALA A 43 3.92 -1.68 -9.14
N GLU A 44 3.12 -1.83 -10.20
CA GLU A 44 3.20 -2.96 -11.12
C GLU A 44 3.83 -2.64 -12.48
N GLY A 45 4.20 -1.39 -12.75
CA GLY A 45 4.70 -0.95 -14.05
C GLY A 45 3.68 -1.01 -15.19
N ARG A 46 2.39 -0.84 -14.88
CA ARG A 46 1.31 -0.94 -15.86
C ARG A 46 1.13 0.37 -16.61
N GLY A 47 1.79 0.49 -17.77
CA GLY A 47 1.73 1.68 -18.63
C GLY A 47 2.59 2.86 -18.16
N VAL A 48 3.31 2.68 -17.05
CA VAL A 48 4.35 3.58 -16.51
C VAL A 48 5.54 2.73 -16.08
N GLU A 49 6.72 3.34 -15.96
CA GLU A 49 7.86 2.64 -15.35
C GLU A 49 7.56 2.32 -13.88
N PRO A 50 7.84 1.10 -13.41
CA PRO A 50 7.60 0.75 -12.01
C PRO A 50 8.37 1.67 -11.05
N ASP A 51 7.66 2.27 -10.10
CA ASP A 51 8.25 3.13 -9.07
C ASP A 51 7.43 3.02 -7.78
N LEU A 52 7.97 2.32 -6.78
CA LEU A 52 7.30 2.11 -5.51
C LEU A 52 7.22 3.38 -4.65
N LEU A 53 8.13 4.34 -4.85
CA LEU A 53 8.08 5.62 -4.15
C LEU A 53 6.94 6.48 -4.70
N GLU A 54 6.75 6.52 -6.02
CA GLU A 54 5.57 7.16 -6.59
C GLU A 54 4.29 6.42 -6.23
N ALA A 55 4.30 5.08 -6.24
CA ALA A 55 3.15 4.31 -5.80
C ALA A 55 2.73 4.69 -4.37
N ALA A 56 3.70 4.81 -3.46
CA ALA A 56 3.47 5.22 -2.08
C ALA A 56 2.85 6.62 -1.97
N LYS A 57 3.28 7.60 -2.78
CA LYS A 57 2.69 8.94 -2.79
C LYS A 57 1.22 8.91 -3.19
N TRP A 58 0.89 8.15 -4.23
CA TRP A 58 -0.48 8.01 -4.71
C TRP A 58 -1.36 7.24 -3.71
N TYR A 59 -0.85 6.17 -3.11
CA TYR A 59 -1.54 5.48 -2.03
C TYR A 59 -1.73 6.39 -0.82
N GLY A 60 -0.75 7.20 -0.45
CA GLY A 60 -0.86 8.20 0.63
C GLY A 60 -2.00 9.17 0.39
N ALA A 61 -2.07 9.77 -0.80
CA ALA A 61 -3.14 10.71 -1.15
C ALA A 61 -4.55 10.08 -1.06
N ALA A 62 -4.71 8.82 -1.47
CA ALA A 62 -5.97 8.10 -1.34
C ALA A 62 -6.25 7.65 0.10
N ALA A 63 -5.22 7.24 0.84
CA ALA A 63 -5.31 6.81 2.23
C ALA A 63 -5.71 7.94 3.18
N ASP A 64 -5.19 9.16 2.94
CA ASP A 64 -5.56 10.38 3.65
C ASP A 64 -7.04 10.75 3.47
N GLN A 65 -7.65 10.28 2.37
CA GLN A 65 -9.09 10.42 2.10
C GLN A 65 -9.92 9.25 2.64
N GLY A 66 -9.30 8.30 3.32
CA GLY A 66 -9.97 7.14 3.92
C GLY A 66 -10.07 5.91 3.03
N ASP A 67 -9.42 5.86 1.86
CA ASP A 67 -9.48 4.67 1.02
C ASP A 67 -8.79 3.47 1.70
N ALA A 68 -9.58 2.47 2.10
CA ALA A 68 -9.09 1.31 2.85
C ALA A 68 -8.08 0.46 2.06
N MET A 69 -8.24 0.37 0.73
CA MET A 69 -7.30 -0.39 -0.11
C MET A 69 -5.96 0.34 -0.22
N ALA A 70 -5.98 1.67 -0.33
CA ALA A 70 -4.79 2.49 -0.33
C ALA A 70 -4.06 2.45 1.02
N GLN A 71 -4.81 2.55 2.14
CA GLN A 71 -4.27 2.39 3.49
C GLN A 71 -3.56 1.03 3.64
N PHE A 72 -4.21 -0.06 3.23
CA PHE A 72 -3.61 -1.40 3.27
C PHE A 72 -2.34 -1.49 2.41
N ASN A 73 -2.37 -1.03 1.16
CA ASN A 73 -1.20 -1.13 0.26
C ASN A 73 -0.04 -0.24 0.72
N LEU A 74 -0.31 0.97 1.21
CA LEU A 74 0.72 1.82 1.80
C LEU A 74 1.32 1.20 3.06
N GLY A 75 0.46 0.62 3.92
CA GLY A 75 0.89 -0.11 5.12
C GLY A 75 1.81 -1.28 4.77
N LEU A 76 1.53 -2.02 3.69
CA LEU A 76 2.42 -3.07 3.20
C LEU A 76 3.78 -2.54 2.76
N LEU A 77 3.84 -1.42 2.04
CA LEU A 77 5.12 -0.83 1.61
C LEU A 77 6.00 -0.46 2.81
N PHE A 78 5.42 0.16 3.84
CA PHE A 78 6.14 0.48 5.08
C PHE A 78 6.47 -0.76 5.93
N TYR A 79 5.60 -1.77 5.96
CA TYR A 79 5.84 -3.02 6.69
C TYR A 79 7.01 -3.81 6.09
N GLN A 80 7.09 -3.88 4.76
CA GLN A 80 8.11 -4.62 4.04
C GLN A 80 9.38 -3.80 3.77
N GLY A 81 9.32 -2.47 3.89
CA GLY A 81 10.42 -1.59 3.53
C GLY A 81 10.69 -1.57 2.02
N GLN A 82 9.65 -1.68 1.20
CA GLN A 82 9.77 -1.74 -0.26
C GLN A 82 9.56 -0.34 -0.86
N GLY A 83 10.58 0.20 -1.51
CA GLY A 83 10.56 1.57 -2.06
C GLY A 83 10.54 2.69 -1.00
N LEU A 84 10.37 2.32 0.28
CA LEU A 84 10.32 3.20 1.43
C LEU A 84 11.12 2.59 2.59
N PRO A 85 11.70 3.40 3.48
CA PRO A 85 12.26 2.89 4.73
C PRO A 85 11.18 2.16 5.54
N ARG A 86 11.53 1.01 6.11
CA ARG A 86 10.61 0.23 6.93
C ARG A 86 10.16 1.04 8.14
N ASN A 87 8.85 1.11 8.39
CA ASN A 87 8.27 1.79 9.55
C ASN A 87 7.05 1.01 10.05
N LEU A 88 7.24 0.23 11.12
CA LEU A 88 6.20 -0.63 11.67
C LEU A 88 5.10 0.13 12.42
N VAL A 89 5.44 1.24 13.06
CA VAL A 89 4.47 2.11 13.75
C VAL A 89 3.49 2.68 12.73
N TYR A 90 4.01 3.27 11.65
CA TYR A 90 3.14 3.86 10.63
C TYR A 90 2.35 2.80 9.84
N ALA A 91 2.97 1.65 9.54
CA ALA A 91 2.25 0.52 8.95
C ALA A 91 1.12 0.00 9.87
N TYR A 92 1.33 -0.02 11.19
CA TYR A 92 0.30 -0.40 12.16
C TYR A 92 -0.90 0.55 12.07
N GLU A 93 -0.69 1.86 12.09
CA GLU A 93 -1.75 2.87 12.00
C GLU A 93 -2.57 2.71 10.70
N LEU A 94 -1.89 2.52 9.57
CA LEU A 94 -2.54 2.31 8.28
C LEU A 94 -3.34 1.00 8.23
N PHE A 95 -2.80 -0.10 8.75
CA PHE A 95 -3.55 -1.36 8.84
C PHE A 95 -4.72 -1.28 9.81
N GLN A 96 -4.58 -0.57 10.93
CA GLN A 96 -5.67 -0.33 11.86
C GLN A 96 -6.80 0.45 11.18
N ALA A 97 -6.47 1.52 10.45
CA ALA A 97 -7.45 2.33 9.72
C ALA A 97 -8.19 1.49 8.65
N ALA A 98 -7.48 0.68 7.88
CA ALA A 98 -8.11 -0.20 6.88
C ALA A 98 -8.95 -1.32 7.53
N ALA A 99 -8.48 -1.92 8.62
CA ALA A 99 -9.20 -2.95 9.35
C ALA A 99 -10.48 -2.42 10.02
N ALA A 100 -10.46 -1.18 10.52
CA ALA A 100 -11.64 -0.52 11.07
C ALA A 100 -12.76 -0.33 10.03
N GLN A 101 -12.40 -0.32 8.74
CA GLN A 101 -13.33 -0.28 7.61
C GLN A 101 -13.74 -1.67 7.10
N GLY A 102 -13.29 -2.74 7.75
CA GLY A 102 -13.63 -4.13 7.41
C GLY A 102 -12.68 -4.83 6.45
N ASP A 103 -11.50 -4.26 6.14
CA ASP A 103 -10.50 -4.97 5.34
C ASP A 103 -9.88 -6.12 6.14
N ALA A 104 -10.29 -7.35 5.82
CA ALA A 104 -9.81 -8.56 6.49
C ALA A 104 -8.31 -8.82 6.29
N ARG A 105 -7.73 -8.36 5.17
CA ARG A 105 -6.29 -8.51 4.90
C ARG A 105 -5.51 -7.57 5.80
N ALA A 106 -6.01 -6.35 6.01
CA ALA A 106 -5.43 -5.41 6.96
C ALA A 106 -5.49 -5.94 8.39
N ALA A 107 -6.60 -6.56 8.80
CA ALA A 107 -6.71 -7.19 10.12
C ALA A 107 -5.69 -8.34 10.30
N ALA A 108 -5.52 -9.18 9.27
CA ALA A 108 -4.50 -10.23 9.29
C ALA A 108 -3.07 -9.66 9.32
N GLY A 109 -2.80 -8.61 8.54
CA GLY A 109 -1.52 -7.89 8.53
C GLY A 109 -1.21 -7.25 9.88
N LEU A 110 -2.20 -6.65 10.54
CA LEU A 110 -2.09 -6.08 11.87
C LEU A 110 -1.71 -7.15 12.91
N ALA A 111 -2.36 -8.32 12.85
CA ALA A 111 -2.05 -9.43 13.76
C ALA A 111 -0.62 -9.97 13.57
N ALA A 112 -0.14 -10.05 12.32
CA ALA A 112 1.24 -10.42 12.02
C ALA A 112 2.22 -9.36 12.53
N LEU A 113 2.00 -8.10 12.17
CA LEU A 113 2.85 -6.96 12.51
C LEU A 113 2.96 -6.78 14.03
N THR A 114 1.86 -6.95 14.78
CA THR A 114 1.85 -6.80 16.24
C THR A 114 2.82 -7.76 16.95
N ARG A 115 3.09 -8.92 16.35
CA ARG A 115 4.03 -9.92 16.89
C ARG A 115 5.49 -9.54 16.64
N GLU A 116 5.73 -8.70 15.64
CA GLU A 116 7.07 -8.24 15.24
C GLU A 116 7.45 -6.89 15.86
N LEU A 117 6.49 -6.13 16.38
CA LEU A 117 6.76 -4.84 16.99
C LEU A 117 7.73 -4.97 18.17
N SER A 118 8.73 -4.09 18.18
CA SER A 118 9.63 -3.94 19.32
C SER A 118 8.87 -3.40 20.54
N ALA A 119 9.44 -3.55 21.74
CA ALA A 119 8.85 -2.98 22.95
C ALA A 119 8.70 -1.45 22.84
N GLU A 120 9.65 -0.78 22.17
CA GLU A 120 9.63 0.66 21.92
C GLU A 120 8.50 1.07 20.96
N ASP A 121 8.33 0.35 19.84
CA ASP A 121 7.25 0.62 18.90
C ASP A 121 5.87 0.39 19.54
N ARG A 122 5.76 -0.66 20.37
CA ARG A 122 4.52 -0.95 21.13
C ARG A 122 4.20 0.14 22.13
N ALA A 123 5.21 0.63 22.85
CA ALA A 123 5.05 1.76 23.77
C ALA A 123 4.61 3.02 23.03
N THR A 124 5.19 3.28 21.85
CA THR A 124 4.80 4.41 20.97
C THR A 124 3.34 4.31 20.55
N LEU A 125 2.86 3.11 20.23
CA LEU A 125 1.46 2.85 19.87
C LEU A 125 0.52 2.72 21.09
N GLY A 126 1.01 2.86 22.32
CA GLY A 126 0.21 2.66 23.54
C GLY A 126 -0.28 1.22 23.74
N LEU A 127 0.35 0.24 23.11
CA LEU A 127 0.01 -1.17 23.22
C LEU A 127 0.65 -1.78 24.46
N ALA A 128 -0.12 -2.57 25.22
CA ALA A 128 0.40 -3.28 26.38
C ALA A 128 1.57 -4.21 25.97
N ALA A 129 2.62 -4.24 26.81
CA ALA A 129 3.71 -5.18 26.66
C ALA A 129 3.16 -6.62 26.62
N PRO A 130 3.77 -7.53 25.85
CA PRO A 130 3.39 -8.93 25.98
C PRO A 130 3.67 -9.28 27.44
N GLU A 131 2.66 -9.76 28.16
CA GLU A 131 2.81 -10.23 29.54
C GLU A 131 3.99 -11.20 29.54
N GLU A 132 5.15 -10.73 30.00
CA GLU A 132 6.32 -11.58 30.16
C GLU A 132 5.88 -12.63 31.14
N SER A 133 5.64 -13.83 30.60
CA SER A 133 5.29 -15.00 31.36
C SER A 133 6.49 -15.31 32.24
N HIS A 134 6.56 -14.61 33.37
CA HIS A 134 7.45 -14.89 34.47
C HIS A 134 7.03 -16.28 34.94
N THR A 135 7.68 -17.27 34.34
CA THR A 135 7.70 -18.63 34.84
C THR A 135 8.48 -18.53 36.15
N ARG A 136 7.77 -18.17 37.22
CA ARG A 136 8.26 -18.36 38.58
C ARG A 136 8.42 -19.87 38.73
N HIS A 137 9.67 -20.32 38.70
CA HIS A 137 10.06 -21.60 39.24
C HIS A 137 11.11 -21.38 40.32
#